data_AF-A0A9X5XKN5-F1
#
_entry.id   AF-A0A9X5XKN5-F1
#
_cell.length_a   1.000
_cell.length_b   1.000
_cell.length_c   1.000
_cell.angle_alpha   90.00
_cell.angle_beta   90.00
_cell.angle_gamma   90.00
#
_symmetry.space_group_name_H-M   'P 1'
#
loop_
_entity.id
_entity.type
_entity.pdbx_description
1 polymer ?
#
loop_
_entity_poly.entity_id
_entity_poly.type
_entity_poly.pdbx_seq_one_letter_code
_entity_poly.pdbx_strand_id
1 'polypeptide(L)'
;MTIRILPAVSDVDSARALATLLSQLADAEPAPPVPDSTALLDTLARLAAESLDELPEVVLVHERIGPVPALDLIRDVVMRFPAIGVVFITADTSTGVLTAAMDSGARGIIGLPLGYDALAERVQAAAGWSLGMRRHLGSGTPELYAGPGGTVVTVTGAKGGVGATVTAVELALATQASGRSVALVDLDLQSGDVASYLDVQFRRSIADLAGISDINHRVLQDAVYTHDSGVGLLLAPAEGER
;
A
#
# COMPACT_ATOMS: atom_id res chain seq x y z
N MET A 1 1.65 -17.29 -19.99
CA MET A 1 0.87 -16.29 -19.24
C MET A 1 1.19 -14.97 -19.89
N THR A 2 0.18 -14.24 -20.34
CA THR A 2 0.39 -13.00 -21.09
C THR A 2 0.71 -11.85 -20.13
N ILE A 3 1.77 -11.09 -20.42
CA ILE A 3 2.21 -9.93 -19.64
C ILE A 3 1.51 -8.69 -20.19
N ARG A 4 0.62 -8.07 -19.40
CA ARG A 4 0.02 -6.79 -19.75
C ARG A 4 0.97 -5.66 -19.39
N ILE A 5 1.21 -4.80 -20.37
CA ILE A 5 2.20 -3.74 -20.27
C ILE A 5 1.50 -2.41 -20.55
N LEU A 6 1.66 -1.45 -19.63
CA LEU A 6 1.15 -0.09 -19.81
C LEU A 6 2.31 0.89 -19.99
N PRO A 7 2.55 1.40 -21.20
CA PRO A 7 3.59 2.39 -21.43
C PRO A 7 3.12 3.80 -21.05
N ALA A 8 3.93 4.56 -20.31
CA ALA A 8 3.72 5.96 -19.99
C ALA A 8 4.81 6.81 -20.65
N VAL A 9 4.46 7.45 -21.76
CA VAL A 9 5.41 8.17 -22.62
C VAL A 9 4.73 9.41 -23.21
N SER A 10 5.27 10.59 -22.94
CA SER A 10 4.73 11.86 -23.49
C SER A 10 5.14 12.16 -24.93
N ASP A 11 6.26 11.61 -25.37
CA ASP A 11 6.78 11.85 -26.72
C ASP A 11 6.21 10.84 -27.74
N VAL A 12 5.71 11.33 -28.87
CA VAL A 12 5.01 10.52 -29.87
C VAL A 12 5.96 9.55 -30.57
N ASP A 13 7.20 9.97 -30.85
CA ASP A 13 8.17 9.12 -31.55
C ASP A 13 8.67 7.99 -30.63
N SER A 14 8.94 8.32 -29.37
CA SER A 14 9.29 7.35 -28.33
C SER A 14 8.14 6.38 -28.07
N ALA A 15 6.89 6.85 -28.04
CA ALA A 15 5.71 6.01 -27.90
C ALA A 15 5.55 5.03 -29.09
N ARG A 16 5.77 5.49 -30.33
CA ARG A 16 5.74 4.63 -31.53
C ARG A 16 6.86 3.60 -31.54
N ALA A 17 8.08 4.01 -31.19
CA ALA A 17 9.22 3.10 -31.11
C ALA A 17 8.98 2.02 -30.06
N LEU A 18 8.49 2.41 -28.87
CA LEU A 18 8.17 1.49 -27.80
C LEU A 18 7.02 0.54 -28.17
N ALA A 19 5.93 1.05 -28.76
CA ALA A 19 4.83 0.21 -29.24
C ALA A 19 5.29 -0.82 -30.28
N THR A 20 6.16 -0.41 -31.21
CA THR A 20 6.74 -1.30 -32.22
C THR A 20 7.55 -2.43 -31.58
N LEU A 21 8.43 -2.11 -30.64
CA LEU A 21 9.23 -3.12 -29.94
C LEU A 21 8.38 -4.04 -29.06
N LEU A 22 7.40 -3.47 -28.34
CA LEU A 22 6.52 -4.26 -27.48
C LEU A 22 5.65 -5.23 -28.27
N SER A 23 5.20 -4.87 -29.48
CA SER A 23 4.44 -5.78 -30.35
C SER A 23 5.24 -7.00 -30.82
N GLN A 24 6.57 -6.98 -30.69
CA GLN A 24 7.46 -8.09 -31.04
C GLN A 24 7.75 -9.00 -29.84
N LEU A 25 7.33 -8.62 -28.62
CA LEU A 25 7.54 -9.44 -27.44
C LEU A 25 6.58 -10.64 -27.47
N ALA A 26 7.13 -11.83 -27.27
CA ALA A 26 6.32 -13.02 -27.06
C ALA A 26 5.60 -12.94 -25.71
N ASP A 27 4.38 -13.47 -25.65
CA ASP A 27 3.54 -13.51 -24.45
C ASP A 27 3.33 -12.14 -23.77
N ALA A 28 3.24 -11.07 -24.57
CA ALA A 28 2.96 -9.72 -24.09
C ALA A 28 1.70 -9.13 -24.73
N GLU A 29 0.95 -8.35 -23.96
CA GLU A 29 -0.21 -7.59 -24.40
C GLU A 29 0.00 -6.11 -24.04
N PRO A 30 0.66 -5.33 -24.92
CA PRO A 30 0.88 -3.92 -24.67
C PRO A 30 -0.42 -3.13 -24.88
N ALA A 31 -0.80 -2.37 -23.85
CA ALA A 31 -1.83 -1.36 -23.94
C ALA A 31 -1.34 -0.13 -24.74
N PRO A 32 -2.26 0.69 -25.28
CA PRO A 32 -1.91 1.98 -25.87
C PRO A 32 -1.11 2.84 -24.88
N PRO A 33 -0.02 3.50 -25.32
CA PRO A 33 0.74 4.39 -24.45
C PRO A 33 -0.12 5.53 -23.90
N VAL A 34 -0.02 5.77 -22.59
CA VAL A 34 -0.62 6.95 -21.94
C VAL A 34 0.32 8.16 -22.07
N PRO A 35 -0.22 9.35 -22.37
CA PRO A 35 0.60 10.50 -22.76
C PRO A 35 1.23 11.25 -21.58
N ASP A 36 0.73 11.08 -20.37
CA ASP A 36 1.15 11.86 -19.21
C ASP A 36 0.95 11.10 -17.89
N SER A 37 1.52 11.66 -16.81
CA SER A 37 1.50 11.08 -15.48
C SER A 37 0.09 11.03 -14.89
N THR A 38 -0.77 11.99 -15.23
CA THR A 38 -2.15 12.07 -14.74
C THR A 38 -2.99 10.95 -15.35
N ALA A 39 -2.94 10.80 -16.68
CA ALA A 39 -3.61 9.74 -17.41
C ALA A 39 -3.15 8.34 -16.97
N LEU A 40 -1.87 8.17 -16.63
CA LEU A 40 -1.35 6.94 -16.04
C LEU A 40 -2.05 6.63 -14.72
N LEU A 41 -2.01 7.55 -13.76
CA LEU A 41 -2.55 7.33 -12.42
C LEU A 41 -4.07 7.11 -12.47
N ASP A 42 -4.80 7.88 -13.28
CA ASP A 42 -6.25 7.72 -13.45
C ASP A 42 -6.60 6.36 -14.07
N THR A 43 -5.82 5.90 -15.05
CA THR A 43 -6.01 4.59 -15.68
C THR A 43 -5.78 3.46 -14.69
N LEU A 44 -4.69 3.52 -13.91
CA LEU A 44 -4.39 2.51 -12.90
C LEU A 44 -5.42 2.51 -11.76
N ALA A 45 -5.87 3.68 -11.31
CA ALA A 45 -6.91 3.80 -10.29
C ALA A 45 -8.25 3.21 -10.75
N ARG A 46 -8.65 3.46 -12.01
CA ARG A 46 -9.85 2.87 -12.59
C ARG A 46 -9.76 1.34 -12.65
N LEU A 47 -8.65 0.80 -13.15
CA LEU A 47 -8.44 -0.66 -13.22
C LEU A 47 -8.42 -1.30 -11.83
N ALA A 48 -7.73 -0.68 -10.87
CA ALA A 48 -7.69 -1.16 -9.48
C ALA A 48 -9.08 -1.18 -8.81
N ALA A 49 -9.95 -0.22 -9.15
CA ALA A 49 -11.31 -0.16 -8.62
C ALA A 49 -12.20 -1.28 -9.17
N GLU A 50 -11.90 -1.81 -10.36
CA GLU A 50 -12.59 -2.97 -10.93
C GLU A 50 -12.10 -4.28 -10.31
N SER A 51 -10.78 -4.53 -10.34
CA SER A 51 -10.13 -5.65 -9.67
C SER A 51 -8.61 -5.48 -9.68
N LEU A 52 -7.92 -6.01 -8.65
CA LEU A 52 -6.45 -6.11 -8.67
C LEU A 52 -5.95 -6.91 -9.87
N ASP A 53 -6.73 -7.91 -10.31
CA ASP A 53 -6.39 -8.73 -11.47
C ASP A 53 -6.46 -7.96 -12.78
N GLU A 54 -7.10 -6.77 -12.84
CA GLU A 54 -7.15 -5.92 -14.05
C GLU A 54 -5.94 -5.00 -14.20
N LEU A 55 -5.16 -4.80 -13.13
CA LEU A 55 -3.93 -4.02 -13.20
C LEU A 55 -2.93 -4.66 -14.17
N PRO A 56 -2.09 -3.88 -14.87
CA PRO A 56 -1.01 -4.44 -15.69
C PRO A 56 0.09 -5.06 -14.82
N GLU A 57 0.77 -6.07 -15.32
CA GLU A 57 1.95 -6.63 -14.64
C GLU A 57 3.12 -5.64 -14.67
N VAL A 58 3.26 -4.88 -15.75
CA VAL A 58 4.38 -3.95 -15.95
C VAL A 58 3.90 -2.58 -16.39
N VAL A 59 4.45 -1.53 -15.77
CA VAL A 59 4.35 -0.15 -16.25
C VAL A 59 5.72 0.32 -16.69
N LEU A 60 5.80 0.87 -17.90
CA LEU A 60 7.03 1.47 -18.43
C LEU A 60 6.95 2.98 -18.28
N VAL A 61 7.87 3.61 -17.55
CA VAL A 61 7.88 5.06 -17.31
C VAL A 61 9.05 5.68 -18.05
N HIS A 62 8.75 6.57 -19.01
CA HIS A 62 9.78 7.33 -19.73
C HIS A 62 10.26 8.53 -18.90
N GLU A 63 11.56 8.84 -18.92
CA GLU A 63 12.17 9.95 -18.17
C GLU A 63 11.56 11.32 -18.44
N ARG A 64 10.97 11.49 -19.62
CA ARG A 64 10.32 12.74 -20.08
C ARG A 64 8.83 12.80 -19.79
N ILE A 65 8.25 11.84 -19.08
CA ILE A 65 6.86 11.91 -18.65
C ILE A 65 6.66 13.15 -17.76
N GLY A 66 5.50 13.78 -17.88
CA GLY A 66 5.09 14.89 -17.02
C GLY A 66 3.57 14.90 -16.83
N PRO A 67 2.98 15.86 -16.09
CA PRO A 67 3.67 16.95 -15.41
C PRO A 67 4.44 16.53 -14.14
N VAL A 68 4.15 15.37 -13.56
CA VAL A 68 4.91 14.85 -12.41
C VAL A 68 6.26 14.30 -12.88
N PRO A 69 7.39 14.65 -12.24
CA PRO A 69 8.70 14.09 -12.58
C PRO A 69 8.70 12.57 -12.50
N ALA A 70 9.41 11.91 -13.42
CA ALA A 70 9.36 10.46 -13.58
C ALA A 70 9.66 9.67 -12.29
N LEU A 71 10.67 10.09 -11.51
CA LEU A 71 11.04 9.39 -10.27
C LEU A 71 9.95 9.52 -9.18
N ASP A 72 9.33 10.70 -9.07
CA ASP A 72 8.21 10.92 -8.16
C ASP A 72 6.99 10.11 -8.59
N LEU A 73 6.73 10.04 -9.91
CA LEU A 73 5.68 9.21 -10.47
C LEU A 73 5.90 7.72 -10.19
N ILE A 74 7.13 7.22 -10.32
CA ILE A 74 7.48 5.84 -9.99
C ILE A 74 7.15 5.56 -8.52
N ARG A 75 7.56 6.46 -7.61
CA ARG A 75 7.27 6.34 -6.18
C ARG A 75 5.76 6.31 -5.92
N ASP A 76 5.01 7.19 -6.56
CA ASP A 76 3.54 7.26 -6.44
C ASP A 76 2.87 5.96 -6.92
N VAL A 77 3.29 5.42 -8.07
CA VAL A 77 2.76 4.17 -8.62
C VAL A 77 3.08 3.00 -7.68
N VAL A 78 4.31 2.89 -7.20
CA VAL A 78 4.71 1.78 -6.31
C VAL A 78 3.97 1.84 -4.96
N MET A 79 3.76 3.04 -4.41
CA MET A 79 3.02 3.22 -3.16
C MET A 79 1.53 2.89 -3.28
N ARG A 80 0.89 3.27 -4.39
CA ARG A 80 -0.56 3.08 -4.60
C ARG A 80 -0.91 1.73 -5.21
N PHE A 81 -0.02 1.17 -6.01
CA PHE A 81 -0.22 -0.06 -6.79
C PHE A 81 0.98 -1.01 -6.64
N PRO A 82 1.25 -1.52 -5.42
CA PRO A 82 2.45 -2.31 -5.13
C PRO A 82 2.54 -3.62 -5.93
N ALA A 83 1.43 -4.09 -6.51
CA ALA A 83 1.38 -5.25 -7.39
C ALA A 83 2.06 -5.06 -8.75
N ILE A 84 2.38 -3.82 -9.15
CA ILE A 84 2.86 -3.48 -10.50
C ILE A 84 4.38 -3.38 -10.51
N GLY A 85 5.04 -4.11 -11.43
CA GLY A 85 6.46 -3.93 -11.68
C GLY A 85 6.71 -2.67 -12.52
N VAL A 86 7.37 -1.66 -11.96
CA VAL A 86 7.68 -0.42 -12.70
C VAL A 86 9.08 -0.53 -13.32
N VAL A 87 9.19 -0.25 -14.61
CA VAL A 87 10.48 -0.18 -15.34
C VAL A 87 10.71 1.23 -15.84
N PHE A 88 11.84 1.82 -15.47
CA PHE A 88 12.22 3.17 -15.86
C PHE A 88 13.01 3.18 -17.16
N ILE A 89 12.68 4.09 -18.09
CA ILE A 89 13.37 4.27 -19.37
C ILE A 89 14.06 5.63 -19.35
N THR A 90 15.39 5.65 -19.53
CA THR A 90 16.18 6.89 -19.45
C THR A 90 17.38 6.87 -20.40
N ALA A 91 17.76 8.04 -20.92
CA ALA A 91 19.05 8.24 -21.60
C ALA A 91 20.22 8.41 -20.61
N ASP A 92 19.94 8.80 -19.36
CA ASP A 92 20.95 9.01 -18.33
C ASP A 92 21.29 7.68 -17.62
N THR A 93 22.47 7.16 -17.91
CA THR A 93 23.00 5.93 -17.32
C THR A 93 23.99 6.17 -16.17
N SER A 94 24.01 7.40 -15.64
CA SER A 94 24.83 7.73 -14.47
C SER A 94 24.37 6.96 -13.23
N THR A 95 25.32 6.58 -12.37
CA THR A 95 25.03 5.85 -11.14
C THR A 95 24.01 6.58 -10.26
N GLY A 96 24.05 7.92 -10.23
CA GLY A 96 23.11 8.73 -9.45
C GLY A 96 21.66 8.53 -9.88
N VAL A 97 21.37 8.57 -11.19
CA VAL A 97 20.01 8.35 -11.71
C VAL A 97 19.57 6.90 -11.50
N LEU A 98 20.48 5.94 -11.72
CA LEU A 98 20.16 4.53 -11.52
C LEU A 98 19.81 4.22 -10.06
N THR A 99 20.59 4.73 -9.10
CA THR A 99 20.31 4.59 -7.66
C THR A 99 19.01 5.29 -7.29
N ALA A 100 18.79 6.53 -7.74
CA ALA A 100 17.56 7.26 -7.43
C ALA A 100 16.30 6.59 -7.98
N ALA A 101 16.38 5.97 -9.16
CA ALA A 101 15.28 5.18 -9.73
C ALA A 101 14.98 3.94 -8.89
N MET A 102 16.01 3.20 -8.45
CA MET A 102 15.85 2.05 -7.55
C MET A 102 15.28 2.45 -6.19
N ASP A 103 15.78 3.53 -5.59
CA ASP A 103 15.29 4.07 -4.31
C ASP A 103 13.83 4.53 -4.40
N SER A 104 13.39 4.96 -5.59
CA SER A 104 11.99 5.32 -5.86
C SER A 104 11.10 4.10 -6.10
N GLY A 105 11.67 2.89 -6.17
CA GLY A 105 10.94 1.63 -6.30
C GLY A 105 10.93 1.04 -7.72
N ALA A 106 11.70 1.58 -8.67
CA ALA A 106 11.81 0.98 -9.99
C ALA A 106 12.41 -0.43 -9.89
N ARG A 107 11.72 -1.40 -10.51
CA ARG A 107 12.14 -2.81 -10.51
C ARG A 107 13.11 -3.13 -11.65
N GLY A 108 13.16 -2.29 -12.66
CA GLY A 108 14.09 -2.38 -13.76
C GLY A 108 14.37 -1.00 -14.37
N ILE A 109 15.49 -0.91 -15.07
CA ILE A 109 15.89 0.29 -15.81
C ILE A 109 16.30 -0.11 -17.22
N ILE A 110 15.93 0.66 -18.23
CA ILE A 110 16.32 0.46 -19.63
C ILE A 110 16.93 1.75 -20.16
N GLY A 111 18.12 1.64 -20.76
CA GLY A 111 18.80 2.75 -21.40
C GLY A 111 18.21 3.07 -22.78
N LEU A 112 18.22 4.35 -23.17
CA LEU A 112 18.01 4.76 -24.55
C LEU A 112 19.34 4.73 -25.33
N PRO A 113 19.34 4.32 -26.63
CA PRO A 113 18.20 3.84 -27.41
C PRO A 113 17.71 2.44 -26.99
N LEU A 114 16.41 2.19 -27.14
CA LEU A 114 15.80 0.92 -26.75
C LEU A 114 16.32 -0.24 -27.62
N GLY A 115 16.81 -1.30 -26.97
CA GLY A 115 17.11 -2.58 -27.59
C GLY A 115 16.04 -3.62 -27.26
N TYR A 116 15.70 -4.48 -28.23
CA TYR A 116 14.70 -5.54 -28.04
C TYR A 116 15.05 -6.47 -26.87
N ASP A 117 16.27 -7.02 -26.85
CA ASP A 117 16.68 -7.99 -25.83
C ASP A 117 16.63 -7.40 -24.42
N ALA A 118 17.13 -6.16 -24.26
CA ALA A 118 17.12 -5.46 -22.98
C ALA A 118 15.69 -5.15 -22.51
N LEU A 119 14.79 -4.77 -23.42
CA LEU A 119 13.38 -4.55 -23.10
C LEU A 119 12.70 -5.85 -22.69
N ALA A 120 12.89 -6.92 -23.47
CA ALA A 120 12.34 -8.24 -23.20
C ALA A 120 12.77 -8.76 -21.82
N GLU A 121 14.07 -8.73 -21.53
CA GLU A 121 14.63 -9.17 -20.26
C GLU A 121 14.02 -8.40 -19.07
N ARG A 122 13.96 -7.07 -19.17
CA ARG A 122 13.47 -6.23 -18.07
C ARG A 122 11.96 -6.33 -17.87
N VAL A 123 11.18 -6.44 -18.95
CA VAL A 123 9.74 -6.70 -18.87
C VAL A 123 9.48 -8.05 -18.21
N GLN A 124 10.17 -9.11 -18.62
CA GLN A 124 10.02 -10.45 -18.05
C GLN A 124 10.39 -10.47 -16.56
N ALA A 125 11.50 -9.83 -16.18
CA ALA A 125 11.92 -9.73 -14.78
C ALA A 125 10.91 -8.95 -13.92
N ALA A 126 10.40 -7.82 -14.42
CA ALA A 126 9.39 -7.01 -13.74
C ALA A 126 8.05 -7.76 -13.62
N ALA A 127 7.62 -8.46 -14.66
CA ALA A 127 6.41 -9.27 -14.67
C ALA A 127 6.52 -10.47 -13.70
N GLY A 128 7.66 -11.15 -13.67
CA GLY A 128 7.92 -12.21 -12.70
C GLY A 128 7.85 -11.72 -11.25
N TRP A 129 8.37 -10.51 -11.00
CA TRP A 129 8.21 -9.85 -9.70
C TRP A 129 6.74 -9.49 -9.41
N SER A 130 6.02 -8.90 -10.37
CA SER A 130 4.60 -8.54 -10.24
C SER A 130 3.75 -9.78 -9.95
N LEU A 131 3.95 -10.89 -10.67
CA LEU A 131 3.28 -12.16 -10.41
C LEU A 131 3.63 -12.73 -9.03
N GLY A 132 4.90 -12.62 -8.63
CA GLY A 132 5.32 -12.90 -7.26
C GLY A 132 4.49 -12.10 -6.26
N MET A 133 4.47 -10.78 -6.41
CA MET A 133 3.76 -9.86 -5.54
C MET A 133 2.25 -10.10 -5.55
N ARG A 134 1.63 -10.31 -6.71
CA ARG A 134 0.21 -10.66 -6.84
C ARG A 134 -0.13 -12.01 -6.22
N ARG A 135 0.77 -12.98 -6.18
CA ARG A 135 0.54 -14.19 -5.37
C ARG A 135 0.57 -13.88 -3.88
N HIS A 136 1.38 -12.92 -3.44
CA HIS A 136 1.39 -12.45 -2.05
C HIS A 136 0.16 -11.57 -1.74
N LEU A 137 -0.36 -10.81 -2.72
CA LEU A 137 -1.50 -9.90 -2.56
C LEU A 137 -2.86 -10.55 -2.88
N GLY A 138 -2.88 -11.54 -3.77
CA GLY A 138 -4.04 -12.19 -4.38
C GLY A 138 -4.19 -13.67 -4.01
N SER A 139 -3.33 -14.22 -3.16
CA SER A 139 -3.73 -15.40 -2.39
C SER A 139 -4.92 -14.99 -1.53
N GLY A 140 -6.12 -15.43 -1.91
CA GLY A 140 -7.34 -15.38 -1.10
C GLY A 140 -7.28 -16.22 0.20
N THR A 141 -6.07 -16.42 0.73
CA THR A 141 -5.78 -16.80 2.11
C THR A 141 -5.02 -15.63 2.74
N PRO A 142 -5.62 -14.94 3.73
CA PRO A 142 -5.12 -13.68 4.26
C PRO A 142 -3.93 -13.91 5.20
N GLU A 143 -2.74 -14.13 4.65
CA GLU A 143 -1.54 -14.34 5.47
C GLU A 143 -0.30 -13.75 4.81
N LEU A 144 -0.23 -12.41 4.70
CA LEU A 144 1.01 -11.60 4.58
C LEU A 144 0.68 -10.07 4.49
N TYR A 145 -0.25 -9.50 5.27
CA TYR A 145 -0.04 -9.25 6.70
C TYR A 145 0.36 -10.53 7.46
N ALA A 146 1.66 -10.73 7.64
CA ALA A 146 2.17 -11.79 8.52
C ALA A 146 2.39 -11.24 9.93
N GLY A 147 1.47 -10.38 10.36
CA GLY A 147 0.84 -10.45 11.67
C GLY A 147 -0.67 -10.56 11.43
N PRO A 148 -1.47 -11.12 12.34
CA PRO A 148 -2.92 -11.28 12.15
C PRO A 148 -3.55 -9.92 11.78
N GLY A 149 -3.92 -9.75 10.52
CA GLY A 149 -4.73 -8.61 10.08
C GLY A 149 -6.15 -8.79 10.61
N GLY A 150 -6.76 -7.69 11.07
CA GLY A 150 -8.12 -7.67 11.61
C GLY A 150 -9.00 -6.65 10.89
N THR A 151 -10.31 -6.76 11.08
CA THR A 151 -11.25 -5.71 10.67
C THR A 151 -11.15 -4.54 11.64
N VAL A 152 -10.83 -3.34 11.15
CA VAL A 152 -10.89 -2.10 11.93
C VAL A 152 -12.29 -1.51 11.81
N VAL A 153 -12.99 -1.38 12.93
CA VAL A 153 -14.30 -0.72 13.01
C VAL A 153 -14.15 0.52 13.86
N THR A 154 -14.43 1.69 13.29
CA THR A 154 -14.41 2.96 14.02
C THR A 154 -15.81 3.32 14.49
N VAL A 155 -15.96 3.58 15.78
CA VAL A 155 -17.19 4.11 16.39
C VAL A 155 -16.93 5.54 16.82
N THR A 156 -17.68 6.48 16.28
CA THR A 156 -17.57 7.91 16.61
C THR A 156 -18.93 8.51 16.91
N GLY A 157 -18.96 9.48 17.83
CA GLY A 157 -20.18 10.15 18.27
C GLY A 157 -20.28 11.56 17.72
N ALA A 158 -21.46 11.94 17.19
CA ALA A 158 -21.70 13.30 16.70
C ALA A 158 -21.74 14.38 17.81
N LYS A 159 -21.94 13.96 19.06
CA LYS A 159 -21.94 14.82 20.27
C LYS A 159 -21.66 13.96 21.51
N GLY A 160 -21.39 14.62 22.63
CA GLY A 160 -21.30 13.95 23.94
C GLY A 160 -22.57 13.16 24.29
N GLY A 161 -22.38 12.00 24.91
CA GLY A 161 -23.49 11.18 25.44
C GLY A 161 -24.39 10.52 24.40
N VAL A 162 -23.97 10.35 23.14
CA VAL A 162 -24.72 9.54 22.15
C VAL A 162 -24.52 8.03 22.32
N GLY A 163 -23.67 7.62 23.25
CA GLY A 163 -23.38 6.20 23.50
C GLY A 163 -22.30 5.62 22.57
N ALA A 164 -21.39 6.45 22.02
CA ALA A 164 -20.29 5.96 21.20
C ALA A 164 -19.40 4.97 21.97
N THR A 165 -18.96 5.33 23.18
CA THR A 165 -18.17 4.46 24.07
C THR A 165 -18.91 3.16 24.40
N VAL A 166 -20.19 3.27 24.78
CA VAL A 166 -21.05 2.09 25.07
C VAL A 166 -21.10 1.17 23.85
N THR A 167 -21.38 1.72 22.67
CA THR A 167 -21.48 0.95 21.43
C THR A 167 -20.15 0.26 21.09
N ALA A 168 -19.02 0.96 21.26
CA ALA A 168 -17.70 0.40 20.99
C ALA A 168 -17.36 -0.76 21.94
N VAL A 169 -17.65 -0.59 23.24
CA VAL A 169 -17.44 -1.62 24.26
C VAL A 169 -18.31 -2.85 23.99
N GLU A 170 -19.62 -2.66 23.80
CA GLU A 170 -20.55 -3.77 23.55
C GLU A 170 -20.23 -4.50 22.24
N LEU A 171 -19.81 -3.78 21.19
CA LEU A 171 -19.37 -4.38 19.94
C LEU A 171 -18.12 -5.26 20.14
N ALA A 172 -17.15 -4.80 20.93
CA ALA A 172 -15.96 -5.58 21.25
C ALA A 172 -16.31 -6.84 22.05
N LEU A 173 -17.16 -6.72 23.08
CA LEU A 173 -17.64 -7.85 23.88
C LEU A 173 -18.41 -8.87 23.03
N ALA A 174 -19.32 -8.42 22.16
CA ALA A 174 -20.08 -9.29 21.27
C ALA A 174 -19.17 -10.00 20.24
N THR A 175 -18.18 -9.29 19.71
CA THR A 175 -17.18 -9.87 18.78
C THR A 175 -16.39 -10.97 19.49
N GLN A 176 -15.94 -10.73 20.71
CA GLN A 176 -15.24 -11.75 21.49
C GLN A 176 -16.15 -12.94 21.85
N ALA A 177 -17.40 -12.69 22.25
CA ALA A 177 -18.37 -13.75 22.51
C ALA A 177 -18.66 -14.61 21.26
N SER A 178 -18.45 -14.07 20.06
CA SER A 178 -18.56 -14.82 18.79
C SER A 178 -17.34 -15.70 18.47
N GLY A 179 -16.34 -15.75 19.36
CA GLY A 179 -15.12 -16.54 19.21
C GLY A 179 -14.03 -15.88 18.36
N ARG A 180 -14.09 -14.56 18.17
CA ARG A 180 -13.11 -13.78 17.39
C ARG A 180 -12.23 -12.95 18.30
N SER A 181 -10.92 -12.93 18.03
CA SER A 181 -9.99 -12.01 18.69
C SER A 181 -10.35 -10.57 18.38
N VAL A 182 -10.37 -9.70 19.39
CA VAL A 182 -10.70 -8.28 19.25
C VAL A 182 -9.88 -7.43 20.19
N ALA A 183 -9.45 -6.28 19.69
CA ALA A 183 -8.86 -5.22 20.49
C ALA A 183 -9.76 -3.98 20.42
N LEU A 184 -10.05 -3.38 21.57
CA LEU A 184 -10.72 -2.09 21.69
C LEU A 184 -9.65 -1.02 21.92
N VAL A 185 -9.62 -0.03 21.05
CA VAL A 185 -8.67 1.09 21.11
C VAL A 185 -9.45 2.36 21.43
N ASP A 186 -9.09 3.01 22.53
CA ASP A 186 -9.64 4.30 22.93
C ASP A 186 -8.77 5.43 22.38
N LEU A 187 -9.31 6.16 21.41
CA LEU A 187 -8.64 7.29 20.75
C LEU A 187 -9.18 8.65 21.22
N ASP A 188 -10.06 8.68 22.22
CA ASP A 188 -10.39 9.92 22.91
C ASP A 188 -9.33 10.20 23.99
N LEU A 189 -8.22 10.81 23.57
CA LEU A 189 -7.05 11.03 24.43
C LEU A 189 -7.29 12.07 25.53
N GLN A 190 -8.37 12.85 25.43
CA GLN A 190 -8.71 13.91 26.38
C GLN A 190 -9.74 13.43 27.41
N SER A 191 -10.70 12.62 26.99
CA SER A 191 -11.84 12.18 27.80
C SER A 191 -12.22 10.72 27.59
N GLY A 192 -11.24 9.84 27.41
CA GLY A 192 -11.47 8.40 27.24
C GLY A 192 -12.09 7.74 28.48
N ASP A 193 -13.28 7.16 28.30
CA ASP A 193 -14.09 6.56 29.37
C ASP A 193 -14.03 5.03 29.41
N VAL A 194 -13.33 4.38 28.45
CA VAL A 194 -13.34 2.90 28.33
C VAL A 194 -12.83 2.22 29.60
N ALA A 195 -11.81 2.80 30.24
CA ALA A 195 -11.23 2.23 31.46
C ALA A 195 -12.21 2.25 32.64
N SER A 196 -12.95 3.35 32.81
CA SER A 196 -13.97 3.47 33.85
C SER A 196 -15.20 2.61 33.55
N TYR A 197 -15.58 2.48 32.27
CA TYR A 197 -16.71 1.65 31.87
C TYR A 197 -16.47 0.16 32.18
N LEU A 198 -15.24 -0.31 32.00
CA LEU A 198 -14.85 -1.70 32.25
C LEU A 198 -14.24 -1.94 33.64
N ASP A 199 -14.21 -0.92 34.50
CA ASP A 199 -13.61 -0.96 35.85
C ASP A 199 -12.16 -1.50 35.87
N VAL A 200 -11.32 -1.00 34.95
CA VAL A 200 -9.92 -1.42 34.82
C VAL A 200 -8.93 -0.36 35.30
N GLN A 201 -7.88 -0.82 35.98
CA GLN A 201 -6.71 0.00 36.33
C GLN A 201 -5.52 -0.42 35.49
N PHE A 202 -4.92 0.54 34.78
CA PHE A 202 -3.82 0.30 33.85
C PHE A 202 -2.63 1.21 34.16
N ARG A 203 -1.45 0.81 33.67
CA ARG A 203 -0.19 1.57 33.84
C ARG A 203 0.36 2.17 32.55
N ARG A 204 -0.04 1.63 31.41
CA ARG A 204 0.37 2.08 30.07
C ARG A 204 -0.85 2.35 29.23
N SER A 205 -0.75 3.36 28.39
CA SER A 205 -1.79 3.91 27.54
C SER A 205 -1.27 4.06 26.11
N ILE A 206 -2.16 4.43 25.20
CA ILE A 206 -1.78 4.77 23.84
C ILE A 206 -0.85 5.99 23.76
N ALA A 207 -0.92 6.91 24.72
CA ALA A 207 -0.05 8.08 24.76
C ALA A 207 1.44 7.70 24.95
N ASP A 208 1.71 6.60 25.67
CA ASP A 208 3.06 6.07 25.86
C ASP A 208 3.69 5.57 24.55
N LEU A 209 2.88 5.29 23.53
CA LEU A 209 3.34 4.88 22.20
C LEU A 209 3.73 6.07 21.31
N ALA A 210 3.20 7.26 21.57
CA ALA A 210 3.34 8.43 20.67
C ALA A 210 4.80 8.91 20.51
N GLY A 211 5.66 8.67 21.50
CA GLY A 211 7.07 9.05 21.48
C GLY A 211 8.01 8.05 20.81
N ILE A 212 7.49 6.91 20.31
CA ILE A 212 8.29 5.80 19.79
C ILE A 212 8.29 5.86 18.25
N SER A 213 9.47 6.03 17.65
CA SER A 213 9.62 6.14 16.19
C SER A 213 9.48 4.80 15.46
N ASP A 214 9.95 3.71 16.08
CA ASP A 214 9.89 2.33 15.54
C ASP A 214 8.89 1.48 16.34
N ILE A 215 7.59 1.76 16.20
CA ILE A 215 6.54 0.93 16.81
C ILE A 215 6.54 -0.45 16.15
N ASN A 216 6.79 -1.48 16.95
CA ASN A 216 6.72 -2.87 16.53
C ASN A 216 5.73 -3.66 17.40
N HIS A 217 5.44 -4.90 17.01
CA HIS A 217 4.47 -5.77 17.70
C HIS A 217 4.74 -5.93 19.21
N ARG A 218 6.01 -6.03 19.64
CA ARG A 218 6.34 -6.19 21.06
C ARG A 218 5.99 -4.93 21.84
N VAL A 219 6.33 -3.76 21.30
CA VAL A 219 6.00 -2.46 21.89
C VAL A 219 4.50 -2.29 22.03
N LEU A 220 3.73 -2.72 21.02
CA LEU A 220 2.27 -2.65 21.05
C LEU A 220 1.67 -3.60 22.10
N GLN A 221 2.11 -4.87 22.14
CA GLN A 221 1.64 -5.86 23.13
C GLN A 221 1.87 -5.37 24.57
N ASP A 222 2.98 -4.69 24.79
CA ASP A 222 3.38 -4.11 26.06
C ASP A 222 2.43 -2.99 26.55
N ALA A 223 1.71 -2.33 25.64
CA ALA A 223 0.74 -1.27 25.95
C ALA A 223 -0.70 -1.78 26.02
N VAL A 224 -0.98 -2.99 25.51
CA VAL A 224 -2.33 -3.58 25.53
C VAL A 224 -2.60 -4.23 26.89
N TYR A 225 -3.69 -3.81 27.54
CA TYR A 225 -4.22 -4.45 28.74
C TYR A 225 -5.17 -5.61 28.35
N THR A 226 -4.98 -6.80 28.90
CA THR A 226 -5.90 -7.93 28.67
C THR A 226 -7.00 -7.93 29.73
N HIS A 227 -8.25 -7.70 29.32
CA HIS A 227 -9.41 -7.74 30.21
C HIS A 227 -9.89 -9.17 30.46
N ASP A 228 -10.59 -9.42 31.57
CA ASP A 228 -11.08 -10.75 31.97
C ASP A 228 -12.06 -11.37 30.96
N SER A 229 -12.70 -10.56 30.11
CA SER A 229 -13.52 -11.04 28.99
C SER A 229 -12.71 -11.58 27.81
N GLY A 230 -11.39 -11.38 27.80
CA GLY A 230 -10.48 -11.73 26.70
C GLY A 230 -10.35 -10.66 25.63
N VAL A 231 -10.96 -9.48 25.80
CA VAL A 231 -10.74 -8.31 24.93
C VAL A 231 -9.41 -7.65 25.27
N GLY A 232 -8.60 -7.35 24.25
CA GLY A 232 -7.41 -6.50 24.42
C GLY A 232 -7.80 -5.03 24.44
N LEU A 233 -7.31 -4.25 25.40
CA LEU A 233 -7.63 -2.84 25.56
C LEU A 233 -6.38 -1.99 25.34
N LEU A 234 -6.42 -1.06 24.40
CA LEU A 234 -5.41 -0.01 24.26
C LEU A 234 -6.08 1.31 24.69
N LEU A 235 -5.79 1.74 25.92
CA LEU A 235 -6.57 2.75 26.62
C LEU A 235 -5.99 4.16 26.43
N ALA A 236 -6.87 5.17 26.49
CA ALA A 236 -6.50 6.57 26.60
C ALA A 236 -5.72 6.84 27.91
N PRO A 237 -4.90 7.92 27.98
CA PRO A 237 -4.16 8.27 29.20
C PRO A 237 -5.10 8.65 30.36
N ALA A 238 -4.75 8.24 31.59
CA ALA A 238 -5.60 8.44 32.77
C ALA A 238 -5.80 9.91 33.19
N GLU A 239 -4.85 10.80 32.89
CA GLU A 239 -4.94 12.23 33.19
C GLU A 239 -5.28 13.10 31.96
N GLY A 240 -5.65 12.47 30.83
CA GLY A 240 -5.81 13.14 29.54
C GLY A 240 -4.49 13.63 28.95
N GLU A 241 -4.39 13.72 27.63
CA GLU A 241 -3.23 14.37 26.99
C GLU A 241 -3.29 15.91 27.14
N ARG A 242 -2.14 16.55 27.36
CA ARG A 242 -1.99 18.00 27.52
C ARG A 242 -1.26 18.64 26.36
#